data_AF-A0A8X6I0Z7-F1
#
_entry.id   AF-A0A8X6I0Z7-F1
#
_cell.length_a   1.000
_cell.length_b   1.000
_cell.length_c   1.000
_cell.angle_alpha   90.00
_cell.angle_beta   90.00
_cell.angle_gamma   90.00
#
_symmetry.space_group_name_H-M   'P 1'
#
loop_
_entity.id
_entity.type
_entity.pdbx_description
1 polymer ?
#
loop_
_entity_poly.entity_id
_entity_poly.type
_entity_poly.pdbx_seq_one_letter_code
_entity_poly.pdbx_strand_id
1 'polypeptide(L)'
;MDDLISGCSRIPSAKQLKQELIALFSGAGMQLHKWSSNCIELLFNFDVSDGDVSLTIPDETKALGLLWRPQKDTLAFSASSIADVSDSCTITKRLVLSATARIFDPLGLISPVVTKAKLVMQELWRLKLDWNDS
;
A
#
# COMPACT_ATOMS: atom_id res chain seq x y z
N MET A 1 -3.42 -0.60 -14.22
CA MET A 1 -3.59 -0.96 -12.79
C MET A 1 -3.34 -2.44 -12.81
N ASP A 2 -2.20 -2.86 -12.29
CA ASP A 2 -1.55 -4.11 -12.71
C ASP A 2 -1.50 -5.12 -11.55
N ASP A 3 -2.08 -4.73 -10.40
CA ASP A 3 -2.19 -5.57 -9.20
C ASP A 3 -3.52 -6.33 -9.21
N LEU A 4 -3.47 -7.62 -8.90
CA LEU A 4 -4.65 -8.45 -8.64
C LEU A 4 -4.66 -8.86 -7.17
N ILE A 5 -5.75 -8.54 -6.46
CA ILE A 5 -5.93 -8.92 -5.06
C ILE A 5 -7.20 -9.75 -4.93
N SER A 6 -7.06 -10.91 -4.31
CA SER A 6 -8.17 -11.79 -3.98
C SER A 6 -7.86 -12.59 -2.73
N GLY A 7 -8.89 -13.20 -2.14
CA GLY A 7 -8.75 -13.93 -0.88
C GLY A 7 -9.89 -14.94 -0.67
N CYS A 8 -9.67 -15.86 0.27
CA CYS A 8 -10.63 -16.89 0.66
C CYS A 8 -10.50 -17.18 2.16
N SER A 9 -11.58 -17.64 2.79
CA SER A 9 -11.58 -17.98 4.22
C SER A 9 -10.93 -19.33 4.54
N ARG A 10 -10.57 -20.13 3.53
CA ARG A 10 -10.00 -21.47 3.67
C ARG A 10 -8.86 -21.70 2.69
N ILE A 11 -7.81 -22.38 3.15
CA ILE A 11 -6.61 -22.66 2.33
C ILE A 11 -6.93 -23.48 1.07
N PRO A 12 -7.73 -24.56 1.10
CA PRO A 12 -8.06 -25.31 -0.12
C PRO A 12 -8.74 -24.44 -1.19
N SER A 13 -9.71 -23.62 -0.77
CA SER A 13 -10.41 -22.69 -1.67
C SER A 13 -9.48 -21.62 -2.23
N ALA A 14 -8.55 -21.11 -1.42
CA ALA A 14 -7.54 -20.16 -1.87
C ALA A 14 -6.57 -20.79 -2.91
N LYS A 15 -6.16 -22.05 -2.70
CA LYS A 15 -5.33 -22.80 -3.67
C LYS A 15 -6.08 -22.99 -4.99
N GLN A 16 -7.35 -23.39 -4.93
CA GLN A 16 -8.20 -23.53 -6.12
C GLN A 16 -8.33 -22.19 -6.86
N LEU A 17 -8.68 -21.12 -6.15
CA LEU A 17 -8.80 -19.77 -6.73
C LEU A 17 -7.51 -19.32 -7.41
N LYS A 18 -6.35 -19.57 -6.79
CA LYS A 18 -5.04 -19.26 -7.37
C LYS A 18 -4.85 -19.98 -8.71
N GLN A 19 -5.16 -21.28 -8.78
CA GLN A 19 -5.06 -22.07 -10.01
C GLN A 19 -6.01 -21.57 -11.10
N GLU A 20 -7.26 -21.25 -10.73
CA GLU A 20 -8.25 -20.69 -11.66
C GLU A 20 -7.80 -19.35 -12.24
N LEU A 21 -7.22 -18.47 -11.41
CA LEU A 21 -6.67 -17.18 -11.86
C LEU A 21 -5.47 -17.38 -12.80
N ILE A 22 -4.54 -18.28 -12.49
CA ILE A 22 -3.40 -18.57 -13.37
C ILE A 22 -3.90 -19.09 -14.74
N ALA A 23 -4.86 -20.02 -14.74
CA ALA A 23 -5.43 -20.56 -15.97
C ALA A 23 -6.16 -19.48 -16.79
N LEU A 24 -6.95 -18.64 -16.12
CA LEU A 24 -7.70 -17.55 -16.77
C LEU A 24 -6.76 -16.54 -17.43
N PHE A 25 -5.76 -16.05 -16.70
CA PHE A 25 -4.84 -15.03 -17.22
C PHE A 25 -3.89 -15.60 -18.28
N SER A 26 -3.45 -16.85 -18.14
CA SER A 26 -2.64 -17.51 -19.18
C SER A 26 -3.43 -17.70 -20.48
N GLY A 27 -4.73 -18.00 -20.41
CA GLY A 27 -5.62 -18.00 -21.57
C GLY A 27 -5.75 -16.65 -22.26
N ALA A 28 -5.53 -15.55 -21.53
CA ALA A 28 -5.48 -14.19 -22.07
C ALA A 28 -4.06 -13.75 -22.48
N GLY A 29 -3.06 -14.64 -22.45
CA GLY A 29 -1.67 -14.31 -22.76
C GLY A 29 -0.95 -13.49 -21.68
N MET A 30 -1.51 -13.41 -20.48
CA MET A 30 -0.96 -12.67 -19.34
C MET A 30 -0.39 -13.63 -18.30
N GLN A 31 0.87 -13.42 -17.89
CA GLN A 31 1.49 -14.22 -16.83
C GLN A 31 1.46 -13.46 -15.50
N LEU A 32 0.85 -14.08 -14.47
CA LEU A 32 0.83 -13.54 -13.12
C LEU A 32 2.16 -13.82 -12.41
N HIS A 33 2.83 -12.75 -11.96
CA HIS A 33 4.13 -12.80 -11.29
C HIS A 33 4.08 -12.14 -9.91
N LYS A 34 5.17 -12.22 -9.13
CA LYS A 34 5.33 -11.53 -7.82
C LYS A 34 4.23 -11.86 -6.81
N TRP A 35 3.97 -13.15 -6.63
CA TRP A 35 2.98 -13.64 -5.68
C TRP A 35 3.35 -13.25 -4.24
N SER A 36 2.36 -12.81 -3.46
CA SER A 36 2.50 -12.50 -2.04
C SER A 36 1.26 -12.99 -1.29
N SER A 37 1.42 -13.45 -0.06
CA SER A 37 0.37 -14.08 0.74
C SER A 37 0.71 -13.97 2.22
N ASN A 38 -0.32 -13.86 3.08
CA ASN A 38 -0.19 -14.01 4.53
C ASN A 38 -0.08 -15.49 4.98
N CYS A 39 -0.19 -16.43 4.04
CA CYS A 39 -0.12 -17.87 4.27
C CYS A 39 0.96 -18.50 3.39
N ILE A 40 1.92 -19.17 4.04
CA ILE A 40 3.08 -19.80 3.38
C ILE A 40 2.66 -20.93 2.42
N GLU A 41 1.59 -21.67 2.75
CA GLU A 41 1.06 -22.74 1.89
C GLU A 41 0.58 -22.27 0.52
N LEU A 42 0.29 -20.97 0.38
CA LEU A 42 -0.12 -20.36 -0.88
C LEU A 42 1.07 -19.79 -1.67
N LEU A 43 2.25 -19.66 -1.06
CA LEU A 43 3.48 -19.24 -1.73
C LEU A 43 4.17 -20.41 -2.42
N PHE A 44 3.97 -21.63 -1.92
CA PHE A 44 4.43 -22.84 -2.60
C PHE A 44 3.70 -23.03 -3.94
N ASN A 45 4.45 -22.91 -5.02
CA ASN A 45 4.03 -23.36 -6.35
C ASN A 45 4.76 -24.66 -6.66
N PHE A 46 4.01 -25.75 -6.87
CA PHE A 46 4.58 -27.02 -7.32
C PHE A 46 4.97 -26.99 -8.80
N ASP A 47 4.39 -26.08 -9.60
CA ASP A 47 4.47 -26.11 -11.08
C ASP A 47 5.30 -24.98 -11.71
N VAL A 48 5.90 -24.09 -10.92
CA VAL A 48 6.62 -22.93 -11.46
C VAL A 48 8.09 -23.04 -11.10
N SER A 49 8.88 -23.55 -12.05
CA SER A 49 10.35 -23.53 -12.05
C SER A 49 10.89 -22.12 -12.31
N ASP A 50 10.38 -21.12 -11.58
CA ASP A 50 10.89 -19.76 -11.62
C ASP A 50 11.62 -19.52 -10.31
N GLY A 51 12.91 -19.17 -10.40
CA GLY A 51 13.90 -19.24 -9.33
C GLY A 51 13.70 -18.27 -8.15
N ASP A 52 12.48 -17.76 -7.96
CA ASP A 52 12.13 -16.72 -7.00
C ASP A 52 11.05 -17.19 -6.02
N VAL A 53 11.05 -18.48 -5.69
CA VAL A 53 10.24 -19.03 -4.59
C VAL A 53 10.87 -18.57 -3.27
N SER A 54 10.50 -17.37 -2.81
CA SER A 54 10.74 -16.99 -1.42
C SER A 54 9.98 -17.97 -0.52
N LEU A 55 10.72 -18.83 0.16
CA LEU A 55 10.18 -19.80 1.13
C LEU A 55 9.71 -19.12 2.43
N THR A 56 9.72 -17.79 2.47
CA THR A 56 9.33 -17.01 3.63
C THR A 56 8.31 -15.95 3.21
N ILE A 57 7.37 -15.70 4.12
CA ILE A 57 6.44 -14.58 4.00
C ILE A 57 7.26 -13.31 4.23
N PRO A 58 7.31 -12.37 3.26
CA PRO A 58 8.08 -11.14 3.42
C PRO A 58 7.51 -10.32 4.58
N ASP A 59 8.38 -9.59 5.27
CA ASP A 59 7.96 -8.72 6.38
C ASP A 59 7.07 -7.59 5.87
N GLU A 60 7.44 -7.01 4.72
CA GLU A 60 6.74 -5.90 4.08
C GLU A 60 6.76 -6.05 2.55
N THR A 61 5.63 -5.74 1.90
CA THR A 61 5.48 -5.65 0.45
C THR A 61 4.50 -4.53 0.09
N LYS A 62 4.28 -4.26 -1.20
CA LYS A 62 3.26 -3.31 -1.65
C LYS A 62 2.04 -4.02 -2.20
N ALA A 63 0.86 -3.51 -1.87
CA ALA A 63 -0.42 -3.95 -2.41
C ALA A 63 -1.29 -2.71 -2.70
N LEU A 64 -1.72 -2.51 -3.95
CA LEU A 64 -2.45 -1.30 -4.40
C LEU A 64 -1.68 0.00 -4.12
N GLY A 65 -0.35 -0.06 -4.17
CA GLY A 65 0.53 1.06 -3.81
C GLY A 65 0.61 1.36 -2.30
N LEU A 66 -0.12 0.65 -1.44
CA LEU A 66 -0.01 0.72 0.01
C LEU A 66 1.02 -0.28 0.54
N LEU A 67 1.57 -0.02 1.73
CA LEU A 67 2.42 -0.98 2.42
C LEU A 67 1.53 -2.07 3.03
N TRP A 68 1.86 -3.33 2.79
CA TRP A 68 1.20 -4.48 3.39
C TRP A 68 2.25 -5.30 4.14
N ARG A 69 1.89 -5.74 5.34
CA ARG A 69 2.65 -6.66 6.19
C ARG A 69 1.95 -8.00 6.19
N PRO A 70 2.30 -8.93 5.29
CA PRO A 70 1.53 -10.15 5.10
C PRO A 70 1.51 -11.03 6.34
N GLN A 71 2.61 -11.12 7.10
CA GLN A 71 2.66 -11.93 8.34
C GLN A 71 1.60 -11.52 9.38
N LYS A 72 1.28 -10.21 9.44
CA LYS A 72 0.29 -9.65 10.37
C LYS A 72 -1.07 -9.40 9.71
N ASP A 73 -1.13 -9.59 8.39
CA ASP A 73 -2.24 -9.18 7.53
C ASP A 73 -2.73 -7.75 7.81
N THR A 74 -1.79 -6.80 7.84
CA THR A 74 -2.09 -5.38 8.12
C THR A 74 -1.61 -4.50 6.99
N LEU A 75 -2.46 -3.56 6.58
CA LEU A 75 -2.04 -2.42 5.77
C LEU A 75 -1.38 -1.39 6.67
N ALA A 76 -0.36 -0.73 6.14
CA ALA A 76 0.39 0.28 6.84
C ALA A 76 0.54 1.53 5.96
N PHE A 77 0.60 2.68 6.63
CA PHE A 77 0.83 3.98 6.01
C PHE A 77 2.16 4.52 6.53
N SER A 78 3.01 5.00 5.63
CA SER A 78 4.30 5.56 6.03
C SER A 78 4.12 7.00 6.51
N ALA A 79 4.44 7.25 7.78
CA ALA A 79 4.43 8.59 8.38
C ALA A 79 5.84 9.20 8.52
N SER A 80 6.90 8.47 8.15
CA SER A 80 8.29 8.92 8.34
C SER A 80 8.56 10.28 7.68
N SER A 81 8.00 10.49 6.48
CA SER A 81 8.15 11.74 5.74
C SER A 81 7.42 12.96 6.36
N ILE A 82 6.56 12.74 7.37
CA ILE A 82 5.91 13.79 8.18
C ILE A 82 6.75 14.07 9.43
N ALA A 83 7.43 13.06 9.99
CA ALA A 83 8.38 13.26 11.09
C ALA A 83 9.53 14.19 10.67
N ASP A 84 10.05 14.03 9.44
CA ASP A 84 11.08 14.93 8.89
C ASP A 84 10.65 16.42 8.83
N VAL A 85 9.35 16.69 8.71
CA VAL A 85 8.80 18.06 8.76
C VAL A 85 8.79 18.61 10.18
N SER A 86 8.65 17.73 11.17
CA SER A 86 8.60 18.07 12.60
C SER A 86 9.97 18.48 13.15
N ASP A 87 11.06 17.98 12.54
CA ASP A 87 12.44 18.32 12.89
C ASP A 87 12.89 19.68 12.30
N SER A 88 12.06 20.30 11.44
CA SER A 88 12.35 21.65 10.94
C SER A 88 12.06 22.71 12.02
N CYS A 89 12.98 23.66 12.20
CA CYS A 89 12.78 24.78 13.14
C CYS A 89 11.61 25.71 12.79
N THR A 90 10.99 25.56 11.61
CA THR A 90 9.90 26.44 11.15
C THR A 90 8.94 25.67 10.25
N ILE A 91 7.70 25.48 10.70
CA ILE A 91 6.64 24.84 9.93
C ILE A 91 6.04 25.90 9.01
N THR A 92 6.29 25.78 7.70
CA THR A 92 5.74 26.70 6.70
C THR A 92 4.50 26.14 6.03
N LYS A 93 3.67 27.00 5.43
CA LYS A 93 2.53 26.57 4.61
C LYS A 93 2.89 25.57 3.51
N ARG A 94 4.05 25.76 2.86
CA ARG A 94 4.59 24.81 1.86
C ARG A 94 4.89 23.44 2.48
N LEU A 95 5.46 23.39 3.68
CA LEU A 95 5.74 22.15 4.37
C LEU A 95 4.45 21.40 4.73
N VAL A 96 3.44 22.11 5.24
CA VAL A 96 2.13 21.51 5.55
C VAL A 96 1.47 20.92 4.30
N LEU A 97 1.51 21.65 3.17
CA LEU A 97 0.98 21.13 1.91
C LEU A 97 1.72 19.87 1.44
N SER A 98 3.06 19.92 1.47
CA SER A 98 3.92 18.79 1.08
C SER A 98 3.65 17.56 1.94
N ALA A 99 3.57 17.73 3.27
CA ALA A 99 3.23 16.66 4.21
C ALA A 99 1.84 16.08 3.92
N THR A 100 0.85 16.93 3.69
CA THR A 100 -0.53 16.50 3.37
C THR A 100 -0.59 15.70 2.07
N ALA A 101 0.12 16.15 1.02
CA ALA A 101 0.14 15.50 -0.29
C ALA A 101 0.85 14.13 -0.29
N ARG A 102 1.76 13.89 0.66
CA ARG A 102 2.45 12.59 0.84
C ARG A 102 1.56 11.52 1.46
N ILE A 103 0.42 11.89 2.06
CA ILE A 103 -0.53 10.92 2.61
C ILE A 103 -1.25 10.21 1.44
N PHE A 104 -0.75 9.05 1.06
CA PHE A 104 -1.33 8.22 0.01
C PHE A 104 -2.42 7.30 0.58
N ASP A 105 -3.68 7.60 0.27
CA ASP A 105 -4.85 6.81 0.70
C ASP A 105 -5.83 6.57 -0.46
N PRO A 106 -5.48 5.68 -1.42
CA PRO A 106 -6.28 5.46 -2.62
C PRO A 106 -7.65 4.82 -2.32
N LEU A 107 -7.78 4.15 -1.17
CA LEU A 107 -9.00 3.44 -0.76
C LEU A 107 -9.83 4.24 0.25
N GLY A 108 -9.34 5.38 0.74
CA GLY A 108 -10.03 6.18 1.74
C GLY A 108 -10.05 5.58 3.15
N LEU A 109 -9.16 4.63 3.47
CA LEU A 109 -9.12 3.92 4.75
C LEU A 109 -8.76 4.83 5.93
N ILE A 110 -8.00 5.89 5.67
CA ILE A 110 -7.61 6.91 6.66
C ILE A 110 -8.16 8.29 6.30
N SER A 111 -9.30 8.34 5.58
CA SER A 111 -9.98 9.57 5.19
C SER A 111 -10.15 10.59 6.32
N PRO A 112 -10.47 10.22 7.58
CA PRO A 112 -10.54 11.19 8.68
C PRO A 112 -9.20 11.91 8.95
N VAL A 113 -8.07 11.22 8.80
CA VAL A 113 -6.72 11.80 8.96
C VAL A 113 -6.41 12.75 7.81
N VAL A 114 -6.66 12.32 6.57
CA VAL A 114 -6.49 13.13 5.36
C VAL A 114 -7.36 14.39 5.42
N THR A 115 -8.59 14.26 5.90
CA THR A 115 -9.53 15.38 6.04
C THR A 115 -9.03 16.40 7.04
N LYS A 116 -8.54 15.97 8.21
CA LYS A 116 -7.94 16.89 9.19
C LYS A 116 -6.75 17.65 8.61
N ALA A 117 -5.86 16.97 7.88
CA ALA A 117 -4.72 17.63 7.22
C ALA A 117 -5.18 18.67 6.19
N LYS A 118 -6.23 18.35 5.40
CA LYS A 118 -6.83 19.30 4.45
C LYS A 118 -7.52 20.49 5.12
N LEU A 119 -8.16 20.30 6.28
CA LEU A 119 -8.75 21.39 7.06
C LEU A 119 -7.68 22.36 7.58
N VAL A 120 -6.53 21.84 8.06
CA VAL A 120 -5.39 22.69 8.44
C VAL A 120 -4.92 23.49 7.23
N MET A 121 -4.74 22.84 6.07
CA MET A 121 -4.34 23.53 4.85
C MET A 121 -5.35 24.62 4.45
N GLN A 122 -6.64 24.35 4.56
CA GLN A 122 -7.71 25.31 4.28
C GLN A 122 -7.61 26.55 5.19
N GLU A 123 -7.29 26.38 6.46
CA GLU A 123 -7.13 27.49 7.40
C GLU A 123 -5.91 28.36 7.04
N LEU A 124 -4.79 27.74 6.66
CA LEU A 124 -3.60 28.47 6.19
C LEU A 124 -3.87 29.27 4.89
N TRP A 125 -4.81 28.82 4.06
CA TRP A 125 -5.29 29.62 2.92
C TRP A 125 -6.13 30.80 3.38
N ARG A 126 -7.01 30.62 4.36
CA ARG A 126 -7.87 31.68 4.91
C ARG A 126 -7.07 32.80 5.56
N LEU A 127 -5.95 32.45 6.20
CA LEU A 127 -5.00 33.41 6.79
C LEU A 127 -4.18 34.19 5.75
N LYS A 128 -4.30 33.86 4.45
CA LYS A 128 -3.55 34.50 3.35
C LYS A 128 -2.02 34.47 3.51
N LEU A 129 -1.52 33.44 4.18
CA LEU A 129 -0.08 33.17 4.32
C LEU A 129 0.55 32.87 2.96
N ASP A 130 1.75 33.39 2.73
CA ASP A 130 2.61 32.99 1.61
C ASP A 130 3.23 31.61 1.85
N TRP A 131 3.86 31.06 0.81
CA TRP A 131 4.38 29.70 0.82
C TRP A 131 5.38 29.40 1.95
N ASN A 132 6.20 30.39 2.32
CA ASN A 132 7.26 30.25 3.32
C ASN A 132 6.89 30.85 4.68
N ASP A 133 5.65 31.34 4.83
CA ASP A 133 5.17 31.85 6.10
C ASP A 133 4.80 30.68 7.03
N SER A 134 4.97 30.92 8.33
CA SER A 134 4.67 29.99 9.42
C SER A 134 3.45 30.39 10.22
#